data_AF-A0A0J9VTQ2-F1
#
_entry.id   AF-A0A0J9VTQ2-F1
#
_cell.length_a   1.000
_cell.length_b   1.000
_cell.length_c   1.000
_cell.angle_alpha   90.00
_cell.angle_beta   90.00
_cell.angle_gamma   90.00
#
_symmetry.space_group_name_H-M   'P 1'
#
loop_
_entity.id
_entity.type
_entity.pdbx_description
1 polymer ?
#
loop_
_entity_poly.entity_id
_entity_poly.type
_entity_poly.pdbx_seq_one_letter_code
_entity_poly.pdbx_strand_id
1 'polypeptide(L)'
;MEWDPIDQDFAKASSVIPIRLLVSVSQNSGTMALLRMNTTPVHQVHPYIRIILLVTLLNCGLTILFFSHLIFFPTLARPHIPLDTIRSSVKHVLRPLARRPDISKSCVEGHREVLASGYTVKLKCNMYRQGVTYDEVSSFSECAAICESLDIDVCSYHPPSKRCVVSSLHGRDVSREDVYYMTKVETSDRQDSDSLDFEDPFEVEPAQEKDDCLHRLARLEAELEHCRSESIIPTPLCGVQGIAIHGRIDMIKVSGVDACKAICLANPSCQAYSASDDPGDWCYIFDRPHGGATTNYYRHLHTYDRDC
;
A
#
# COMPACT_ATOMS: atom_id res chain seq x y z
N MET A 1 2.56 -71.67 -22.96
CA MET A 1 3.30 -71.17 -21.79
C MET A 1 2.89 -69.70 -21.66
N GLU A 2 1.70 -69.35 -21.16
CA GLU A 2 1.07 -69.72 -19.87
C GLU A 2 2.11 -69.48 -18.76
N TRP A 3 2.02 -68.45 -17.92
CA TRP A 3 0.86 -68.03 -17.11
C TRP A 3 0.76 -66.50 -16.90
N ASP A 4 -0.46 -66.02 -16.70
CA ASP A 4 -0.92 -64.76 -16.07
C ASP A 4 -1.85 -65.16 -14.90
N PRO A 5 -2.40 -64.29 -14.02
CA PRO A 5 -2.09 -62.89 -13.63
C PRO A 5 -2.17 -62.69 -12.07
N ILE A 6 -2.14 -61.44 -11.56
CA ILE A 6 -3.04 -60.89 -10.50
C ILE A 6 -2.71 -59.40 -10.23
N ASP A 7 -3.74 -58.56 -10.32
CA ASP A 7 -3.85 -57.16 -9.86
C ASP A 7 -3.72 -57.00 -8.34
N GLN A 8 -3.23 -55.83 -7.87
CA GLN A 8 -3.91 -55.04 -6.82
C GLN A 8 -3.29 -53.65 -6.60
N ASP A 9 -4.15 -52.63 -6.69
CA ASP A 9 -4.01 -51.26 -6.17
C ASP A 9 -3.46 -51.22 -4.73
N PHE A 10 -2.65 -50.21 -4.38
CA PHE A 10 -2.79 -49.52 -3.09
C PHE A 10 -2.21 -48.10 -3.09
N ALA A 11 -2.99 -47.25 -2.44
CA ALA A 11 -2.92 -45.81 -2.33
C ALA A 11 -1.78 -45.27 -1.44
N LYS A 12 -1.33 -44.04 -1.77
CA LYS A 12 -1.24 -42.87 -0.88
C LYS A 12 -0.62 -43.11 0.53
N ALA A 13 0.69 -42.91 0.66
CA ALA A 13 1.35 -42.79 1.96
C ALA A 13 1.53 -41.31 2.35
N SER A 14 0.57 -40.82 3.16
CA SER A 14 0.68 -39.62 3.97
C SER A 14 1.29 -40.03 5.32
N SER A 15 2.44 -39.47 5.70
CA SER A 15 3.05 -39.70 7.01
C SER A 15 2.33 -38.85 8.07
N VAL A 16 1.40 -39.48 8.80
CA VAL A 16 0.85 -38.99 10.07
C VAL A 16 1.07 -40.11 11.07
N ILE A 17 1.82 -39.83 12.14
CA ILE A 17 2.10 -40.77 13.24
C ILE A 17 0.97 -40.62 14.28
N PRO A 18 0.10 -41.62 14.52
CA PRO A 18 -0.88 -41.55 15.60
C PRO A 18 -0.32 -42.17 16.89
N ILE A 19 -0.35 -41.38 17.97
CA ILE A 19 -0.13 -41.82 19.35
C ILE A 19 -1.35 -42.66 19.77
N ARG A 20 -1.19 -43.98 19.92
CA ARG A 20 -2.20 -44.84 20.57
C ARG A 20 -1.91 -44.93 22.07
N LEU A 21 -2.81 -44.38 22.88
CA LEU A 21 -2.94 -44.72 24.30
C LEU A 21 -3.42 -46.18 24.42
N LEU A 22 -2.61 -47.03 25.04
CA LEU A 22 -3.03 -48.36 25.51
C LEU A 22 -3.66 -48.21 26.89
N VAL A 23 -4.97 -48.42 26.98
CA VAL A 23 -5.67 -48.64 28.25
C VAL A 23 -5.89 -50.15 28.39
N SER A 24 -5.15 -50.78 29.30
CA SER A 24 -5.41 -52.15 29.75
C SER A 24 -6.22 -52.07 31.04
N VAL A 25 -7.44 -52.61 31.02
CA VAL A 25 -8.25 -52.84 32.22
C VAL A 25 -8.07 -54.30 32.62
N SER A 26 -7.47 -54.55 33.77
CA SER A 26 -7.43 -55.87 34.41
C SER A 26 -8.10 -55.77 35.78
N GLN A 27 -9.27 -56.38 35.90
CA GLN A 27 -9.97 -56.60 37.17
C GLN A 27 -9.31 -57.76 37.90
N ASN A 28 -8.72 -57.52 39.08
CA ASN A 28 -8.85 -58.42 40.22
C ASN A 28 -8.26 -57.84 41.52
N SER A 29 -9.06 -57.98 42.57
CA SER A 29 -8.74 -58.05 44.00
C SER A 29 -7.89 -56.96 44.67
N GLY A 30 -8.53 -56.35 45.67
CA GLY A 30 -8.02 -55.39 46.64
C GLY A 30 -6.54 -55.50 46.99
N THR A 31 -5.82 -54.41 46.72
CA THR A 31 -4.74 -53.88 47.57
C THR A 31 -4.42 -52.48 47.06
N MET A 32 -4.38 -51.51 47.96
CA MET A 32 -4.14 -50.10 47.65
C MET A 32 -2.69 -49.93 47.20
N ALA A 33 -2.43 -49.95 45.89
CA ALA A 33 -1.10 -49.74 45.32
C ALA A 33 -0.88 -48.23 45.09
N LEU A 34 -0.07 -47.64 45.96
CA LEU A 34 0.53 -46.32 45.81
C LEU A 34 1.30 -46.25 44.49
N LEU A 35 0.77 -45.52 43.50
CA LEU A 35 1.49 -45.20 42.27
C LEU A 35 2.65 -44.25 42.63
N ARG A 36 3.85 -44.82 42.76
CA ARG A 36 5.11 -44.07 42.69
C ARG A 36 5.14 -43.32 41.35
N MET A 37 5.00 -42.00 41.41
CA MET A 37 5.39 -41.12 40.30
C MET A 37 6.89 -41.22 40.14
N ASN A 38 7.32 -41.85 39.05
CA ASN A 38 8.70 -41.84 38.62
C ASN A 38 9.00 -40.45 38.06
N THR A 39 9.65 -39.61 38.85
CA THR A 39 10.16 -38.30 38.41
C THR A 39 11.35 -38.53 37.49
N THR A 40 11.14 -38.48 36.18
CA THR A 40 12.24 -38.38 35.23
C THR A 40 12.87 -36.98 35.32
N PRO A 41 14.21 -36.90 35.28
CA PRO A 41 14.94 -35.67 35.57
C PRO A 41 14.79 -34.64 34.45
N VAL A 42 14.39 -33.43 34.84
CA VAL A 42 14.32 -32.22 34.00
C VAL A 42 15.72 -31.72 33.69
N HIS A 43 16.49 -32.45 32.89
CA HIS A 43 17.70 -31.93 32.28
C HIS A 43 17.94 -32.66 30.96
N GLN A 44 17.44 -32.05 29.87
CA GLN A 44 17.94 -32.10 28.49
C GLN A 44 16.82 -31.67 27.52
N VAL A 45 16.17 -30.53 27.81
CA VAL A 45 15.26 -29.90 26.85
C VAL A 45 16.10 -28.97 25.98
N HIS A 46 16.27 -29.37 24.72
CA HIS A 46 17.02 -28.65 23.69
C HIS A 46 16.60 -27.16 23.64
N PRO A 47 17.52 -26.19 23.49
CA PRO A 47 17.23 -24.75 23.58
C PRO A 47 16.11 -24.29 22.63
N TYR A 48 15.96 -24.97 21.49
CA TYR A 48 14.88 -24.76 20.53
C TYR A 48 13.48 -25.00 21.11
N ILE A 49 13.29 -26.01 21.96
CA ILE A 49 11.98 -26.30 22.57
C ILE A 49 11.61 -25.20 23.57
N ARG A 50 12.58 -24.64 24.30
CA ARG A 50 12.34 -23.49 25.20
C ARG A 50 11.94 -22.24 24.41
N ILE A 51 12.58 -21.99 23.26
CA ILE A 51 12.24 -20.85 22.39
C ILE A 51 10.85 -21.05 21.77
N ILE A 52 10.54 -22.23 21.27
CA ILE A 52 9.21 -22.53 20.71
C ILE A 52 8.14 -22.36 21.79
N LEU A 53 8.37 -22.87 23.01
CA LEU A 53 7.41 -22.76 24.10
C LEU A 53 7.22 -21.30 24.55
N LEU A 54 8.31 -20.51 24.61
CA LEU A 54 8.25 -19.07 24.87
C LEU A 54 7.50 -18.30 23.78
N VAL A 55 7.76 -18.56 22.50
CA VAL A 55 7.07 -17.91 21.37
C VAL A 55 5.59 -18.29 21.35
N THR A 56 5.27 -19.55 21.68
CA THR A 56 3.87 -20.01 21.76
C THR A 56 3.15 -19.35 22.93
N LEU A 57 3.79 -19.26 24.10
CA LEU A 57 3.23 -18.57 25.27
C LEU A 57 3.08 -17.06 25.03
N LEU A 58 4.02 -16.42 24.32
CA LEU A 58 3.95 -15.01 23.97
C LEU A 58 2.80 -14.73 22.99
N ASN A 59 2.62 -15.59 21.97
CA ASN A 59 1.50 -15.49 21.03
C ASN A 59 0.14 -15.78 21.70
N CYS A 60 0.08 -16.76 22.60
CA CYS A 60 -1.13 -17.00 23.41
C CYS A 60 -1.42 -15.82 24.35
N GLY A 61 -0.40 -15.23 24.98
CA GLY A 61 -0.57 -14.04 25.81
C GLY A 61 -1.05 -12.83 25.00
N LEU A 62 -0.47 -12.61 23.81
CA LEU A 62 -0.83 -11.48 22.94
C LEU A 62 -2.25 -11.62 22.39
N THR A 63 -2.67 -12.85 22.03
CA THR A 63 -4.06 -13.11 21.61
C THR A 63 -5.03 -12.92 22.77
N ILE A 64 -4.72 -13.39 23.98
CA ILE A 64 -5.56 -13.16 25.16
C ILE A 64 -5.66 -11.65 25.48
N LEU A 65 -4.58 -10.88 25.35
CA LEU A 65 -4.60 -9.41 25.49
C LEU A 65 -5.43 -8.73 24.39
N PHE A 66 -5.34 -9.21 23.14
CA PHE A 66 -6.14 -8.71 22.03
C PHE A 66 -7.65 -8.98 22.24
N PHE A 67 -8.01 -10.19 22.67
CA PHE A 67 -9.40 -10.55 22.97
C PHE A 67 -9.93 -9.87 24.24
N SER A 68 -9.10 -9.66 25.27
CA SER A 68 -9.53 -8.91 26.46
C SER A 68 -9.73 -7.42 26.17
N HIS A 69 -8.96 -6.82 25.24
CA HIS A 69 -9.27 -5.48 24.73
C HIS A 69 -10.54 -5.42 23.88
N LEU A 70 -10.87 -6.48 23.14
CA LEU A 70 -12.15 -6.57 22.40
C LEU A 70 -13.36 -6.78 23.32
N ILE A 71 -13.17 -7.40 24.51
CA ILE A 71 -14.24 -7.61 25.49
C ILE A 71 -14.42 -6.38 26.40
N PHE A 72 -13.36 -5.61 26.70
CA PHE A 72 -13.45 -4.38 27.49
C PHE A 72 -13.81 -3.12 26.69
N PHE A 73 -13.70 -3.14 25.36
CA PHE A 73 -14.20 -2.08 24.48
C PHE A 73 -15.29 -2.60 23.52
N PRO A 74 -16.53 -2.81 23.99
CA PRO A 74 -17.63 -3.14 23.11
C PRO A 74 -18.22 -1.85 22.50
N THR A 75 -17.43 -1.00 21.82
CA THR A 75 -17.97 0.22 21.18
C THR A 75 -17.20 0.70 19.95
N LEU A 76 -16.59 -0.16 19.12
CA LEU A 76 -16.11 0.28 17.78
C LEU A 76 -16.38 -0.72 16.65
N ALA A 77 -17.51 -1.42 16.72
CA ALA A 77 -18.11 -2.07 15.56
C ALA A 77 -19.53 -1.51 15.39
N ARG A 78 -19.66 -0.57 14.46
CA ARG A 78 -20.89 0.04 13.89
C ARG A 78 -22.22 -0.29 14.59
N PRO A 79 -22.96 0.77 14.94
CA PRO A 79 -24.29 0.93 14.39
C PRO A 79 -24.33 2.17 13.49
N HIS A 80 -25.25 2.15 12.53
CA HIS A 80 -25.75 3.33 11.86
C HIS A 80 -25.81 4.52 12.82
N ILE A 81 -25.12 5.61 12.50
CA ILE A 81 -25.35 6.90 13.15
C ILE A 81 -26.46 7.57 12.32
N PRO A 82 -27.72 7.61 12.78
CA PRO A 82 -28.65 8.60 12.31
C PRO A 82 -28.14 9.97 12.78
N LEU A 83 -27.95 10.89 11.85
CA LEU A 83 -27.47 12.25 12.09
C LEU A 83 -28.57 13.15 12.72
N ASP A 84 -29.36 12.62 13.65
CA ASP A 84 -30.41 13.37 14.37
C ASP A 84 -29.92 13.99 15.70
N THR A 85 -28.66 13.79 16.08
CA THR A 85 -28.14 14.22 17.40
C THR A 85 -27.12 15.36 17.34
N ILE A 86 -27.17 16.21 16.31
CA ILE A 86 -26.63 17.58 16.38
C ILE A 86 -27.77 18.58 16.22
N ARG A 87 -28.88 18.33 16.92
CA ARG A 87 -29.89 19.34 17.21
C ARG A 87 -29.74 19.73 18.67
N SER A 88 -29.40 21.00 18.89
CA SER A 88 -29.40 21.71 20.18
C SER A 88 -28.08 21.71 20.96
N SER A 89 -27.26 22.75 20.77
CA SER A 89 -27.27 23.90 21.70
C SER A 89 -26.18 24.90 21.32
N VAL A 90 -26.44 25.71 20.28
CA VAL A 90 -25.77 27.00 20.12
C VAL A 90 -26.85 28.04 19.81
N LYS A 91 -27.64 28.38 20.84
CA LYS A 91 -28.33 29.68 20.88
C LYS A 91 -27.28 30.73 21.25
N HIS A 92 -26.39 31.05 20.32
CA HIS A 92 -25.70 32.33 20.37
C HIS A 92 -26.49 33.32 19.51
N VAL A 93 -27.07 34.26 20.24
CA VAL A 93 -27.65 35.53 19.82
C VAL A 93 -27.07 36.00 18.48
N LEU A 94 -27.82 35.81 17.41
CA LEU A 94 -27.57 36.46 16.13
C LEU A 94 -27.80 37.97 16.31
N ARG A 95 -26.70 38.73 16.39
CA ARG A 95 -26.70 40.15 16.06
C ARG A 95 -27.01 40.27 14.56
N PRO A 96 -27.88 41.19 14.11
CA PRO A 96 -28.14 41.38 12.69
C PRO A 96 -26.92 42.06 12.08
N LEU A 97 -26.00 41.28 11.53
CA LEU A 97 -24.95 41.79 10.65
C LEU A 97 -25.50 41.77 9.23
N ALA A 98 -25.46 42.97 8.65
CA ALA A 98 -25.82 43.37 7.30
C ALA A 98 -26.06 42.23 6.30
N ARG A 99 -27.24 42.30 5.68
CA ARG A 99 -27.59 41.65 4.41
C ARG A 99 -26.50 41.97 3.37
N ARG A 100 -25.49 41.11 3.24
CA ARG A 100 -24.62 41.09 2.06
C ARG A 100 -25.51 40.76 0.86
N PRO A 101 -25.22 41.33 -0.32
CA PRO A 101 -26.03 41.10 -1.51
C PRO A 101 -26.12 39.58 -1.75
N ASP A 102 -27.34 39.12 -1.96
CA ASP A 102 -27.65 37.77 -2.42
C ASP A 102 -26.96 37.57 -3.78
N ILE A 103 -25.74 37.03 -3.77
CA ILE A 103 -25.04 36.53 -4.98
C ILE A 103 -25.70 35.22 -5.46
N SER A 104 -26.83 34.82 -4.87
CA SER A 104 -27.53 33.55 -5.10
C SER A 104 -28.27 33.41 -6.44
N LYS A 105 -28.04 34.28 -7.43
CA LYS A 105 -28.73 34.17 -8.74
C LYS A 105 -27.86 34.10 -9.98
N SER A 106 -26.55 34.32 -9.89
CA SER A 106 -25.69 34.11 -11.05
C SER A 106 -24.33 33.66 -10.56
N CYS A 107 -23.96 32.42 -10.87
CA CYS A 107 -22.56 32.04 -10.79
C CYS A 107 -21.75 32.98 -11.68
N VAL A 108 -20.80 33.71 -11.08
CA VAL A 108 -19.89 34.58 -11.81
C VAL A 108 -18.56 33.87 -11.92
N GLU A 109 -18.15 33.58 -13.15
CA GLU A 109 -16.89 32.88 -13.43
C GLU A 109 -15.71 33.66 -12.83
N GLY A 110 -14.86 32.95 -12.08
CA GLY A 110 -13.68 33.54 -11.45
C GLY A 110 -13.95 34.37 -10.18
N HIS A 111 -15.20 34.51 -9.75
CA HIS A 111 -15.53 35.20 -8.50
C HIS A 111 -14.87 34.51 -7.30
N ARG A 112 -14.24 35.30 -6.43
CA ARG A 112 -13.62 34.83 -5.20
C ARG A 112 -14.52 35.19 -4.02
N GLU A 113 -14.87 34.19 -3.22
CA GLU A 113 -15.69 34.38 -2.04
C GLU A 113 -14.93 33.93 -0.79
N VAL A 114 -14.94 34.79 0.23
CA VAL A 114 -14.33 34.53 1.53
C VAL A 114 -15.43 34.11 2.50
N LEU A 115 -15.37 32.86 2.97
CA LEU A 115 -16.28 32.33 3.97
C LEU A 115 -15.98 32.88 5.37
N ALA A 116 -16.91 32.63 6.31
CA ALA A 116 -16.76 33.04 7.70
C ALA A 116 -15.51 32.45 8.40
N SER A 117 -15.01 31.30 7.94
CA SER A 117 -13.77 30.67 8.43
C SER A 117 -12.49 31.35 7.92
N GLY A 118 -12.58 32.29 6.97
CA GLY A 118 -11.42 32.84 6.27
C GLY A 118 -10.97 31.98 5.08
N TYR A 119 -11.61 30.82 4.85
CA TYR A 119 -11.46 30.00 3.66
C TYR A 119 -11.94 30.75 2.42
N THR A 120 -11.09 30.87 1.40
CA THR A 120 -11.40 31.57 0.16
C THR A 120 -11.54 30.57 -0.97
N VAL A 121 -12.67 30.61 -1.66
CA VAL A 121 -12.93 29.77 -2.83
C VAL A 121 -13.03 30.63 -4.09
N LYS A 122 -12.51 30.12 -5.19
CA LYS A 122 -12.73 30.64 -6.53
C LYS A 122 -13.83 29.83 -7.21
N LEU A 123 -14.83 30.51 -7.75
CA LEU A 123 -15.96 29.92 -8.42
C LEU A 123 -15.67 29.69 -9.91
N LYS A 124 -16.07 28.52 -10.41
CA LYS A 124 -16.28 28.24 -11.84
C LYS A 124 -17.71 27.76 -12.05
N CYS A 125 -18.29 28.09 -13.18
CA CYS A 125 -19.70 27.86 -13.44
C CYS A 125 -19.92 26.67 -14.36
N ASN A 126 -21.08 26.02 -14.19
CA ASN A 126 -21.59 24.99 -15.08
C ASN A 126 -20.69 23.74 -15.22
N MET A 127 -19.97 23.40 -14.15
CA MET A 127 -19.16 22.19 -14.11
C MET A 127 -19.09 21.60 -12.69
N TYR A 128 -18.82 20.31 -12.61
CA TYR A 128 -18.48 19.64 -11.36
C TYR A 128 -17.45 18.54 -11.58
N ARG A 129 -16.68 18.24 -10.55
CA ARG A 129 -15.79 17.07 -10.55
C ARG A 129 -16.49 15.90 -9.88
N GLN A 130 -16.41 14.71 -10.49
CA GLN A 130 -16.98 13.51 -9.90
C GLN A 130 -16.33 13.19 -8.55
N GLY A 131 -17.16 12.80 -7.58
CA GLY A 131 -16.69 12.43 -6.25
C GLY A 131 -17.82 12.08 -5.30
N VAL A 132 -17.56 12.26 -4.01
CA VAL A 132 -18.49 11.89 -2.93
C VAL A 132 -19.63 12.89 -2.89
N THR A 133 -20.85 12.39 -2.85
CA THR A 133 -22.06 13.22 -2.87
C THR A 133 -22.67 13.33 -1.48
N TYR A 134 -23.07 14.55 -1.11
CA TYR A 134 -23.82 14.88 0.09
C TYR A 134 -25.12 15.56 -0.34
N ASP A 135 -26.25 14.99 0.03
CA ASP A 135 -27.58 15.55 -0.21
C ASP A 135 -28.03 16.46 0.95
N GLU A 136 -29.10 17.22 0.75
CA GLU A 136 -29.70 18.12 1.75
C GLU A 136 -28.84 19.31 2.21
N VAL A 137 -27.80 19.66 1.44
CA VAL A 137 -26.94 20.81 1.73
C VAL A 137 -27.66 22.11 1.36
N SER A 138 -27.90 22.96 2.36
CA SER A 138 -28.80 24.11 2.27
C SER A 138 -28.22 25.29 1.48
N SER A 139 -26.89 25.37 1.35
CA SER A 139 -26.21 26.48 0.71
C SER A 139 -24.85 26.07 0.13
N PHE A 140 -24.33 26.87 -0.80
CA PHE A 140 -22.98 26.68 -1.32
C PHE A 140 -21.92 26.88 -0.22
N SER A 141 -22.14 27.82 0.72
CA SER A 141 -21.22 28.07 1.84
C SER A 141 -21.12 26.87 2.78
N GLU A 142 -22.22 26.14 2.98
CA GLU A 142 -22.22 24.90 3.74
C GLU A 142 -21.46 23.80 3.01
N CYS A 143 -21.65 23.68 1.68
CA CYS A 143 -20.84 22.75 0.87
C CYS A 143 -19.35 23.07 0.97
N ALA A 144 -18.96 24.33 0.83
CA ALA A 144 -17.57 24.75 0.93
C ALA A 144 -16.96 24.48 2.33
N ALA A 145 -17.74 24.64 3.41
CA ALA A 145 -17.31 24.26 4.75
C ALA A 145 -17.09 22.74 4.91
N ILE A 146 -17.88 21.90 4.22
CA ILE A 146 -17.63 20.45 4.17
C ILE A 146 -16.28 20.17 3.51
N CYS A 147 -15.97 20.83 2.39
CA CYS A 147 -14.70 20.66 1.68
C CYS A 147 -13.50 21.10 2.54
N GLU A 148 -13.65 22.22 3.24
CA GLU A 148 -12.67 22.72 4.22
C GLU A 148 -12.43 21.69 5.34
N SER A 149 -13.50 21.13 5.93
CA SER A 149 -13.38 20.16 7.03
C SER A 149 -12.71 18.84 6.64
N LEU A 150 -12.74 18.49 5.35
CA LEU A 150 -12.13 17.28 4.80
C LEU A 150 -10.75 17.55 4.19
N ASP A 151 -10.27 18.80 4.23
CA ASP A 151 -9.06 19.30 3.57
C ASP A 151 -9.00 18.90 2.09
N ILE A 152 -10.10 19.13 1.37
CA ILE A 152 -10.22 18.87 -0.06
C ILE A 152 -10.33 20.20 -0.82
N ASP A 153 -9.46 20.36 -1.82
CA ASP A 153 -9.33 21.64 -2.53
C ASP A 153 -10.45 21.92 -3.52
N VAL A 154 -11.20 20.89 -3.94
CA VAL A 154 -12.21 21.00 -4.99
C VAL A 154 -13.53 20.41 -4.55
N CYS A 155 -14.60 21.19 -4.72
CA CYS A 155 -15.96 20.70 -4.58
C CYS A 155 -16.95 21.47 -5.43
N SER A 156 -18.20 21.02 -5.45
CA SER A 156 -19.23 21.58 -6.32
C SER A 156 -20.60 21.54 -5.66
N TYR A 157 -21.37 22.61 -5.79
CA TYR A 157 -22.71 22.71 -5.23
C TYR A 157 -23.74 22.92 -6.33
N HIS A 158 -24.80 22.11 -6.33
CA HIS A 158 -25.93 22.25 -7.24
C HIS A 158 -27.16 22.72 -6.45
N PRO A 159 -27.52 24.03 -6.53
CA PRO A 159 -28.64 24.59 -5.79
C PRO A 159 -30.00 23.92 -6.06
N PRO A 160 -30.39 23.58 -7.32
CA PRO A 160 -31.70 22.99 -7.57
C PRO A 160 -31.93 21.65 -6.87
N SER A 161 -30.89 20.83 -6.72
CA SER A 161 -30.99 19.55 -6.01
C SER A 161 -30.41 19.57 -4.60
N LYS A 162 -29.99 20.74 -4.09
CA LYS A 162 -29.36 20.91 -2.77
C LYS A 162 -28.25 19.89 -2.50
N ARG A 163 -27.40 19.69 -3.51
CA ARG A 163 -26.40 18.61 -3.51
C ARG A 163 -25.00 19.18 -3.55
N CYS A 164 -24.17 18.73 -2.63
CA CYS A 164 -22.74 19.00 -2.60
C CYS A 164 -21.99 17.77 -3.13
N VAL A 165 -21.05 17.97 -4.04
CA VAL A 165 -20.16 16.94 -4.55
C VAL A 165 -18.75 17.34 -4.19
N VAL A 166 -18.11 16.56 -3.33
CA VAL A 166 -16.72 16.74 -2.93
C VAL A 166 -15.85 15.91 -3.84
N SER A 167 -14.81 16.52 -4.43
CA SER A 167 -14.00 15.88 -5.45
C SER A 167 -13.32 14.60 -4.95
N SER A 168 -13.20 13.61 -5.84
CA SER A 168 -12.31 12.46 -5.64
C SER A 168 -10.95 12.66 -6.32
N LEU A 169 -9.91 11.96 -5.86
CA LEU A 169 -8.54 12.05 -6.41
C LEU A 169 -8.47 11.76 -7.92
N HIS A 170 -9.37 10.92 -8.43
CA HIS A 170 -9.46 10.52 -9.84
C HIS A 170 -10.74 11.04 -10.51
N GLY A 171 -11.37 12.06 -9.92
CA GLY A 171 -12.62 12.62 -10.42
C GLY A 171 -12.45 13.26 -11.79
N ARG A 172 -13.33 12.91 -12.74
CA ARG A 172 -13.41 13.61 -14.02
C ARG A 172 -14.28 14.84 -13.92
N ASP A 173 -13.91 15.88 -14.66
CA ASP A 173 -14.71 17.10 -14.80
C ASP A 173 -15.86 16.85 -15.78
N VAL A 174 -17.06 17.23 -15.36
CA VAL A 174 -18.30 17.05 -16.10
C VAL A 174 -19.01 18.40 -16.17
N SER A 175 -19.41 18.82 -17.37
CA SER A 175 -20.23 20.02 -17.52
C SER A 175 -21.67 19.74 -17.11
N ARG A 176 -22.24 20.65 -16.32
CA ARG A 176 -23.63 20.60 -15.87
C ARG A 176 -24.09 21.99 -15.50
N GLU A 177 -25.20 22.42 -16.08
CA GLU A 177 -25.81 23.72 -15.81
C GLU A 177 -26.19 23.89 -14.33
N ASP A 178 -26.15 25.14 -13.87
CA ASP A 178 -26.51 25.56 -12.51
C ASP A 178 -25.67 24.89 -11.40
N VAL A 179 -24.43 24.51 -11.71
CA VAL A 179 -23.48 24.02 -10.70
C VAL A 179 -22.41 25.06 -10.41
N TYR A 180 -22.16 25.28 -9.13
CA TYR A 180 -21.09 26.11 -8.61
C TYR A 180 -19.90 25.24 -8.28
N TYR A 181 -18.87 25.28 -9.11
CA TYR A 181 -17.59 24.62 -8.85
C TYR A 181 -16.71 25.54 -8.00
N MET A 182 -16.12 25.02 -6.95
CA MET A 182 -15.32 25.76 -5.98
C MET A 182 -13.92 25.16 -5.92
N THR A 183 -12.91 26.01 -6.04
CA THR A 183 -11.51 25.65 -5.82
C THR A 183 -10.94 26.48 -4.68
N LYS A 184 -10.30 25.84 -3.70
CA LYS A 184 -9.55 26.51 -2.64
C LYS A 184 -8.51 27.43 -3.25
N VAL A 185 -8.49 28.68 -2.81
CA VAL A 185 -7.44 29.63 -3.15
C VAL A 185 -6.39 29.54 -2.06
N GLU A 186 -5.17 29.16 -2.44
CA GLU A 186 -4.05 29.16 -1.50
C GLU A 186 -3.74 30.58 -1.04
N THR A 187 -3.30 30.73 0.22
CA THR A 187 -3.08 32.06 0.81
C THR A 187 -1.97 32.87 0.15
N SER A 188 -1.12 32.24 -0.68
CA SER A 188 -0.15 32.89 -1.56
C SER A 188 -0.79 33.67 -2.71
N ASP A 189 -2.00 33.28 -3.14
CA ASP A 189 -2.70 33.87 -4.30
C ASP A 189 -3.61 35.04 -3.90
N ARG A 190 -3.46 35.58 -2.68
CA ARG A 190 -4.24 36.72 -2.17
C ARG A 190 -3.79 38.08 -2.73
N GLN A 191 -2.77 38.12 -3.57
CA GLN A 191 -2.21 39.34 -4.16
C GLN A 191 -2.32 39.36 -5.69
N ASP A 192 -3.53 39.24 -6.22
CA ASP A 192 -3.81 39.55 -7.63
C ASP A 192 -4.94 40.57 -7.74
N SER A 193 -4.81 41.74 -7.13
CA SER A 193 -5.70 42.89 -7.45
C SER A 193 -5.22 44.28 -6.99
N ASP A 194 -4.00 44.46 -6.51
CA ASP A 194 -3.43 45.82 -6.37
C ASP A 194 -1.92 45.73 -6.56
N SER A 195 -1.46 46.12 -7.74
CA SER A 195 -0.06 46.40 -8.02
C SER A 195 0.37 47.62 -7.21
N LEU A 196 0.88 47.39 -6.01
CA LEU A 196 1.79 48.31 -5.35
C LEU A 196 3.12 47.57 -5.23
N ASP A 197 4.11 47.99 -6.01
CA ASP A 197 5.51 47.65 -5.83
C ASP A 197 5.93 48.05 -4.41
N PHE A 198 5.76 47.14 -3.47
CA PHE A 198 6.58 47.10 -2.28
C PHE A 198 7.70 46.13 -2.59
N GLU A 199 8.84 46.66 -3.05
CA GLU A 199 10.11 45.90 -2.96
C GLU A 199 10.21 45.39 -1.52
N ASP A 200 10.32 44.08 -1.36
CA ASP A 200 10.50 43.46 -0.06
C ASP A 200 11.83 43.97 0.53
N PRO A 201 11.81 44.70 1.67
CA PRO A 201 13.03 45.19 2.31
C PRO A 201 14.00 44.09 2.77
N PHE A 202 13.59 42.82 2.67
CA PHE A 202 14.35 41.63 3.04
C PHE A 202 14.64 40.69 1.86
N GLU A 203 14.38 41.07 0.61
CA GLU A 203 14.85 40.32 -0.56
C GLU A 203 16.36 40.53 -0.74
N VAL A 204 17.12 39.91 0.17
CA VAL A 204 18.55 39.73 0.04
C VAL A 204 18.74 38.65 -1.01
N GLU A 205 18.93 39.07 -2.27
CA GLU A 205 19.36 38.21 -3.38
C GLU A 205 20.42 37.21 -2.89
N PRO A 206 20.09 35.91 -2.69
CA PRO A 206 21.06 34.92 -2.26
C PRO A 206 21.79 34.40 -3.50
N ALA A 207 22.14 35.30 -4.44
CA ALA A 207 22.76 34.96 -5.72
C ALA A 207 23.97 34.03 -5.51
N GLN A 208 24.74 34.30 -4.45
CA GLN A 208 25.88 33.48 -4.08
C GLN A 208 25.50 32.08 -3.58
N GLU A 209 24.47 31.92 -2.74
CA GLU A 209 24.05 30.60 -2.26
C GLU A 209 23.42 29.76 -3.38
N LYS A 210 22.69 30.42 -4.29
CA LYS A 210 22.14 29.81 -5.49
C LYS A 210 23.24 29.33 -6.43
N ASP A 211 24.25 30.16 -6.68
CA ASP A 211 25.38 29.81 -7.54
C ASP A 211 26.22 28.68 -6.93
N ASP A 212 26.44 28.69 -5.61
CA ASP A 212 27.11 27.62 -4.88
C ASP A 212 26.34 26.29 -4.98
N CYS A 213 25.01 26.34 -4.89
CA CYS A 213 24.13 25.18 -5.08
C CYS A 213 24.24 24.62 -6.50
N LEU A 214 24.18 25.48 -7.52
CA LEU A 214 24.31 25.09 -8.92
C LEU A 214 25.68 24.49 -9.23
N HIS A 215 26.76 25.06 -8.68
CA HIS A 215 28.10 24.52 -8.83
C HIS A 215 28.23 23.13 -8.19
N ARG A 216 27.60 22.92 -7.02
CA ARG A 216 27.58 21.61 -6.36
C ARG A 216 26.81 20.58 -7.17
N LEU A 217 25.68 20.95 -7.78
CA LEU A 217 24.93 20.08 -8.68
C LEU A 217 25.77 19.66 -9.89
N ALA A 218 26.39 20.61 -10.58
CA ALA A 218 27.23 20.33 -11.73
C ALA A 218 28.40 19.37 -11.39
N ARG A 219 29.04 19.56 -10.22
CA ARG A 219 30.09 18.64 -9.76
C ARG A 219 29.56 17.23 -9.50
N LEU A 220 28.42 17.10 -8.83
CA LEU A 220 27.83 15.80 -8.53
C LEU A 220 27.39 15.06 -9.80
N GLU A 221 26.87 15.78 -10.79
CA GLU A 221 26.54 15.21 -12.10
C GLU A 221 27.79 14.68 -12.82
N ALA A 222 28.90 15.44 -12.78
CA ALA A 222 30.18 15.01 -13.34
C ALA A 222 30.77 13.79 -12.61
N GLU A 223 30.71 13.77 -11.27
CA GLU A 223 31.14 12.61 -10.46
C GLU A 223 30.29 11.36 -10.76
N LEU A 224 28.99 11.52 -10.93
CA LEU A 224 28.08 10.42 -11.24
C LEU A 224 28.34 9.85 -12.63
N GLU A 225 28.57 10.70 -13.62
CA GLU A 225 28.93 10.26 -14.97
C GLU A 225 30.30 9.57 -15.00
N HIS A 226 31.26 10.07 -14.22
CA HIS A 226 32.55 9.42 -14.05
C HIS A 226 32.40 8.02 -13.41
N CYS A 227 31.65 7.89 -12.32
CA CYS A 227 31.38 6.58 -11.70
C CYS A 227 30.65 5.61 -12.64
N ARG A 228 29.70 6.10 -13.45
CA ARG A 228 29.05 5.30 -14.49
C ARG A 228 30.03 4.82 -15.55
N SER A 229 30.98 5.67 -15.94
CA SER A 229 32.00 5.33 -16.94
C SER A 229 33.03 4.32 -16.42
N GLU A 230 33.34 4.35 -15.12
CA GLU A 230 34.25 3.40 -14.49
C GLU A 230 33.58 2.06 -14.14
N SER A 231 32.25 2.00 -14.05
CA SER A 231 31.50 0.76 -13.81
C SER A 231 31.20 -0.07 -15.07
N ILE A 232 31.80 0.26 -16.23
CA ILE A 232 31.53 -0.43 -17.52
C ILE A 232 32.44 -1.66 -17.73
N ILE A 233 32.81 -2.36 -16.66
CA ILE A 233 33.10 -3.79 -16.78
C ILE A 233 32.03 -4.49 -15.95
N PRO A 234 30.87 -4.82 -16.55
CA PRO A 234 29.90 -5.67 -15.88
C PRO A 234 30.61 -7.02 -15.69
N THR A 235 31.06 -7.29 -14.46
CA THR A 235 31.35 -8.67 -14.08
C THR A 235 30.02 -9.42 -14.19
N PRO A 236 29.91 -10.42 -15.07
CA PRO A 236 28.66 -11.13 -15.27
C PRO A 236 28.26 -11.82 -13.95
N LEU A 237 27.02 -11.59 -13.52
CA LEU A 237 26.47 -12.19 -12.32
C LEU A 237 26.01 -13.61 -12.64
N CYS A 238 26.74 -14.60 -12.13
CA CYS A 238 26.47 -16.00 -12.39
C CYS A 238 25.89 -16.69 -11.14
N GLY A 239 24.74 -17.35 -11.29
CA GLY A 239 24.16 -18.19 -10.24
C GLY A 239 23.53 -17.41 -9.09
N VAL A 240 22.99 -16.22 -9.34
CA VAL A 240 22.29 -15.45 -8.30
C VAL A 240 20.95 -16.09 -7.98
N GLN A 241 20.72 -16.46 -6.72
CA GLN A 241 19.49 -17.12 -6.31
C GLN A 241 18.23 -16.28 -6.61
N GLY A 242 17.19 -16.94 -7.12
CA GLY A 242 15.93 -16.36 -7.54
C GLY A 242 15.84 -16.11 -9.04
N ILE A 243 14.75 -15.46 -9.45
CA ILE A 243 14.47 -15.09 -10.85
C ILE A 243 14.53 -13.56 -11.01
N ALA A 244 15.09 -13.09 -12.12
CA ALA A 244 15.02 -11.67 -12.51
C ALA A 244 13.57 -11.15 -12.58
N ILE A 245 13.36 -9.91 -12.13
CA ILE A 245 12.01 -9.33 -11.96
C ILE A 245 11.43 -8.81 -13.29
N HIS A 246 12.28 -8.42 -14.23
CA HIS A 246 11.89 -7.66 -15.42
C HIS A 246 12.54 -8.22 -16.69
N GLY A 247 11.93 -7.91 -17.84
CA GLY A 247 12.53 -8.21 -19.15
C GLY A 247 12.34 -9.64 -19.63
N ARG A 248 11.42 -10.43 -19.04
CA ARG A 248 11.19 -11.80 -19.51
C ARG A 248 10.63 -11.80 -20.93
N ILE A 249 11.33 -12.46 -21.84
CA ILE A 249 10.92 -12.63 -23.24
C ILE A 249 10.49 -14.05 -23.59
N ASP A 250 10.97 -15.06 -22.86
CA ASP A 250 10.57 -16.44 -23.11
C ASP A 250 10.59 -17.30 -21.84
N MET A 251 9.87 -18.42 -21.88
CA MET A 251 9.81 -19.43 -20.83
C MET A 251 9.69 -20.81 -21.46
N ILE A 252 10.73 -21.63 -21.31
CA ILE A 252 10.88 -22.89 -22.03
C ILE A 252 11.13 -24.01 -21.03
N LYS A 253 10.48 -25.15 -21.23
CA LYS A 253 10.67 -26.32 -20.36
C LYS A 253 11.91 -27.10 -20.77
N VAL A 254 13.02 -26.85 -20.10
CA VAL A 254 14.27 -27.59 -20.26
C VAL A 254 14.92 -27.80 -18.89
N SER A 255 15.50 -28.98 -18.70
CA SER A 255 16.22 -29.32 -17.48
C SER A 255 17.69 -28.94 -17.62
N GLY A 256 18.26 -28.34 -16.57
CA GLY A 256 19.68 -28.06 -16.47
C GLY A 256 20.09 -26.68 -16.99
N VAL A 257 21.06 -26.10 -16.27
CA VAL A 257 21.59 -24.75 -16.54
C VAL A 257 22.21 -24.66 -17.95
N ASP A 258 22.95 -25.68 -18.39
CA ASP A 258 23.62 -25.69 -19.69
C ASP A 258 22.65 -25.64 -20.88
N ALA A 259 21.52 -26.34 -20.76
CA ALA A 259 20.49 -26.35 -21.80
C ALA A 259 19.82 -24.98 -21.91
N CYS A 260 19.53 -24.34 -20.78
CA CYS A 260 18.97 -22.99 -20.73
C CYS A 260 19.96 -21.94 -21.29
N LYS A 261 21.24 -22.08 -20.95
CA LYS A 261 22.33 -21.26 -21.50
C LYS A 261 22.40 -21.35 -23.02
N ALA A 262 22.39 -22.56 -23.58
CA ALA A 262 22.44 -22.75 -25.03
C ALA A 262 21.28 -22.04 -25.75
N ILE A 263 20.09 -22.06 -25.15
CA ILE A 263 18.92 -21.35 -25.70
C ILE A 263 19.08 -19.83 -25.61
N CYS A 264 19.56 -19.32 -24.47
CA CYS A 264 19.85 -17.89 -24.33
C CYS A 264 20.87 -17.45 -25.38
N LEU A 265 21.96 -18.19 -25.56
CA LEU A 265 23.00 -17.87 -26.54
C LEU A 265 22.48 -17.90 -27.98
N ALA A 266 21.55 -18.81 -28.30
CA ALA A 266 20.90 -18.86 -29.61
C ALA A 266 19.95 -17.69 -29.88
N ASN A 267 19.42 -17.04 -28.84
CA ASN A 267 18.53 -15.88 -28.97
C ASN A 267 19.34 -14.57 -28.92
N PRO A 268 19.39 -13.77 -30.00
CA PRO A 268 20.17 -12.53 -30.03
C PRO A 268 19.65 -11.47 -29.05
N SER A 269 18.40 -11.56 -28.64
CA SER A 269 17.81 -10.63 -27.67
C SER A 269 18.07 -11.04 -26.22
N CYS A 270 18.55 -12.26 -25.94
CA CYS A 270 18.80 -12.68 -24.56
C CYS A 270 19.98 -11.92 -23.95
N GLN A 271 19.82 -11.40 -22.74
CA GLN A 271 20.87 -10.77 -21.94
C GLN A 271 21.04 -11.43 -20.56
N ALA A 272 20.06 -12.21 -20.10
CA ALA A 272 20.15 -13.04 -18.90
C ALA A 272 19.17 -14.23 -18.99
N TYR A 273 19.40 -15.27 -18.18
CA TYR A 273 18.51 -16.43 -18.08
C TYR A 273 18.41 -16.94 -16.64
N SER A 274 17.27 -17.56 -16.29
CA SER A 274 17.11 -18.25 -15.00
C SER A 274 16.87 -19.73 -15.22
N ALA A 275 17.63 -20.57 -14.52
CA ALA A 275 17.60 -22.02 -14.64
C ALA A 275 17.79 -22.69 -13.27
N SER A 276 17.44 -23.97 -13.21
CA SER A 276 17.59 -24.85 -12.04
C SER A 276 18.17 -26.17 -12.53
N ASP A 277 18.90 -26.85 -11.64
CA ASP A 277 19.37 -28.22 -11.89
C ASP A 277 18.28 -29.26 -11.62
N ASP A 278 17.16 -28.86 -11.01
CA ASP A 278 16.06 -29.76 -10.75
C ASP A 278 15.37 -30.19 -12.07
N PRO A 279 15.06 -31.49 -12.21
CA PRO A 279 14.49 -32.02 -13.44
C PRO A 279 13.06 -31.50 -13.66
N GLY A 280 12.78 -31.01 -14.87
CA GLY A 280 11.44 -30.58 -15.29
C GLY A 280 11.09 -29.13 -14.96
N ASP A 281 12.05 -28.35 -14.47
CA ASP A 281 11.90 -26.92 -14.24
C ASP A 281 11.84 -26.10 -15.54
N TRP A 282 11.50 -24.82 -15.36
CA TRP A 282 11.41 -23.84 -16.44
C TRP A 282 12.70 -23.05 -16.55
N CYS A 283 13.16 -22.88 -17.79
CA CYS A 283 14.17 -21.92 -18.20
C CYS A 283 13.47 -20.61 -18.57
N TYR A 284 13.86 -19.52 -17.92
CA TYR A 284 13.34 -18.18 -18.20
C TYR A 284 14.40 -17.37 -18.93
N ILE A 285 14.03 -16.72 -20.03
CA ILE A 285 14.93 -15.92 -20.86
C ILE A 285 14.57 -14.44 -20.72
N PHE A 286 15.57 -13.57 -20.56
CA PHE A 286 15.39 -12.13 -20.34
C PHE A 286 16.13 -11.29 -21.38
N ASP A 287 15.57 -10.15 -21.77
CA ASP A 287 16.14 -9.19 -22.73
C ASP A 287 17.01 -8.11 -22.10
N ARG A 288 17.23 -8.18 -20.79
CA ARG A 288 18.06 -7.24 -20.03
C ARG A 288 19.03 -8.01 -19.13
N PRO A 289 20.24 -7.46 -18.89
CA PRO A 289 21.16 -8.04 -17.93
C PRO A 289 20.54 -8.00 -16.54
N HIS A 290 20.97 -8.93 -15.70
CA HIS A 290 20.51 -9.03 -14.33
C HIS A 290 21.08 -7.86 -13.50
N GLY A 291 20.22 -6.93 -13.10
CA GLY A 291 20.58 -5.78 -12.25
C GLY A 291 20.77 -6.10 -10.76
N GLY A 292 21.03 -7.36 -10.39
CA GLY A 292 21.18 -7.79 -8.99
C GLY A 292 19.88 -8.00 -8.21
N ALA A 293 18.73 -7.56 -8.74
CA ALA A 293 17.43 -7.72 -8.11
C ALA A 293 16.73 -9.01 -8.59
N THR A 294 16.57 -9.97 -7.67
CA THR A 294 15.77 -11.18 -7.90
C THR A 294 14.54 -11.21 -6.99
N THR A 295 13.52 -11.96 -7.41
CA THR A 295 12.44 -12.37 -6.49
C THR A 295 12.78 -13.72 -5.85
N ASN A 296 12.58 -13.82 -4.53
CA ASN A 296 12.83 -15.04 -3.75
C ASN A 296 11.69 -16.07 -3.83
N TYR A 297 10.71 -15.88 -4.72
CA TYR A 297 9.56 -16.77 -4.83
C TYR A 297 9.96 -18.18 -5.31
N TYR A 298 11.08 -18.29 -6.03
CA TYR A 298 11.63 -19.54 -6.56
C TYR A 298 13.08 -19.73 -6.12
N ARG A 299 13.28 -20.20 -4.88
CA ARG A 299 14.64 -20.39 -4.32
C ARG A 299 15.49 -21.44 -5.04
N HIS A 300 14.87 -22.37 -5.76
CA HIS A 300 15.58 -23.40 -6.55
C HIS A 300 16.10 -22.85 -7.88
N LEU A 301 15.51 -21.77 -8.39
CA LEU A 301 15.99 -21.13 -9.62
C LEU A 301 17.13 -20.17 -9.31
N HIS A 302 18.10 -20.14 -10.20
CA HIS A 302 19.26 -19.24 -10.16
C HIS A 302 19.32 -18.48 -11.48
N THR A 303 19.66 -17.20 -11.40
CA THR A 303 19.77 -16.29 -12.54
C THR A 303 21.24 -16.10 -12.93
N TYR A 304 21.48 -16.04 -14.22
CA TYR A 304 22.77 -15.95 -14.87
C TYR A 304 22.71 -14.86 -15.94
N ASP A 305 23.69 -13.97 -15.99
CA ASP A 305 23.88 -13.10 -17.15
C ASP A 305 24.27 -13.93 -18.39
N ARG A 306 24.02 -13.39 -19.60
CA ARG A 306 24.31 -14.08 -20.86
C ARG A 306 25.77 -14.55 -20.98
N ASP A 307 26.69 -13.76 -20.43
CA ASP A 307 28.14 -14.01 -20.52
C ASP A 307 28.66 -14.97 -19.44
N CYS A 308 27.77 -15.46 -18.57
CA CYS A 308 27.99 -16.66 -17.78
C CYS A 308 27.88 -17.91 -18.67
#